data_AF-A0A662YL57-F1
#
_entry.id   AF-A0A662YL57-F1
#
_cell.length_a   1.000
_cell.length_b   1.000
_cell.length_c   1.000
_cell.angle_alpha   90.00
_cell.angle_beta   90.00
_cell.angle_gamma   90.00
#
_symmetry.space_group_name_H-M   'P 1'
#
loop_
_entity.id
_entity.type
_entity.pdbx_description
1 polymer ?
#
loop_
_entity_poly.entity_id
_entity_poly.type
_entity_poly.pdbx_seq_one_letter_code
_entity_poly.pdbx_strand_id
1 'polypeptide(L)'
;MKNRRFKTCAVVGNSGILLDSGCGNEIDSHDFVIRKDILRFLDAEKDVSVVKSSFKPGDVIHYVLDRRRTLNISHNLHSLLPEVSPMKNRRFKTCAVVGNSGILLDSGCGNEIDSHDFVIRCNLAPLSEFAEDVGMSSDFITMNPSVIQRAYGGFKNESDREKFVQRLAMLNGSVLWIPAFMVKGGEKHVEWVNELILKNKLKVRTAYPSLRLVHAVRG
;
A
#
# COMPACT_ATOMS: atom_id res chain seq x y z
N MET A 1 26.42 -7.41 -25.39
CA MET A 1 25.18 -7.58 -24.61
C MET A 1 25.53 -7.72 -23.14
N LYS A 2 25.54 -6.63 -22.37
CA LYS A 2 25.74 -6.69 -20.91
C LYS A 2 24.40 -7.02 -20.26
N ASN A 3 24.32 -8.22 -19.69
CA ASN A 3 23.18 -8.72 -18.95
C ASN A 3 23.04 -7.91 -17.64
N ARG A 4 22.33 -6.77 -17.68
CA ARG A 4 22.01 -5.99 -16.48
C ARG A 4 20.89 -6.71 -15.74
N ARG A 5 21.24 -7.63 -14.84
CA ARG A 5 20.31 -8.12 -13.81
C ARG A 5 20.16 -7.01 -12.77
N PHE A 6 19.04 -6.29 -12.81
CA PHE A 6 18.62 -5.47 -11.67
C PHE A 6 18.35 -6.39 -10.47
N LYS A 7 18.94 -6.09 -9.31
CA LYS A 7 18.78 -6.87 -8.06
C LYS A 7 17.84 -6.19 -7.05
N THR A 8 17.28 -5.02 -7.36
CA THR A 8 16.71 -4.09 -6.37
C THR A 8 15.38 -3.48 -6.79
N CYS A 9 14.78 -2.78 -5.81
CA CYS A 9 13.55 -2.04 -5.97
C CYS A 9 13.84 -0.65 -6.58
N ALA A 10 13.24 -0.32 -7.73
CA ALA A 10 13.28 1.02 -8.29
C ALA A 10 12.21 1.92 -7.65
N VAL A 11 12.52 3.19 -7.38
CA VAL A 11 11.53 4.20 -6.99
C VAL A 11 11.22 5.06 -8.22
N VAL A 12 10.01 4.92 -8.75
CA VAL A 12 9.57 5.61 -9.97
C VAL A 12 8.58 6.71 -9.59
N GLY A 13 8.78 7.93 -10.08
CA GLY A 13 7.85 9.03 -9.83
C GLY A 13 7.99 9.71 -8.46
N ASN A 14 9.19 9.74 -7.87
CA ASN A 14 9.54 10.78 -6.90
C ASN A 14 10.25 11.93 -7.63
N SER A 15 10.26 13.14 -7.07
CA SER A 15 11.03 14.29 -7.59
C SER A 15 12.36 13.84 -8.20
N GLY A 16 12.68 14.30 -9.43
CA GLY A 16 13.73 13.79 -10.34
C GLY A 16 15.17 13.74 -9.82
N ILE A 17 15.38 13.84 -8.52
CA ILE A 17 16.66 13.73 -7.81
C ILE A 17 17.31 12.35 -8.00
N LEU A 18 16.55 11.27 -8.22
CA LEU A 18 17.14 9.92 -8.25
C LEU A 18 17.55 9.41 -9.65
N LEU A 19 16.93 9.90 -10.73
CA LEU A 19 17.09 9.33 -12.08
C LEU A 19 18.51 9.49 -12.66
N ASP A 20 19.24 10.54 -12.27
CA ASP A 20 20.61 10.82 -12.75
C ASP A 20 21.70 10.74 -11.67
N SER A 21 21.34 10.36 -10.44
CA SER A 21 22.22 10.49 -9.28
C SER A 21 23.29 9.41 -9.11
N GLY A 22 23.23 8.31 -9.88
CA GLY A 22 24.10 7.14 -9.66
C GLY A 22 23.79 6.35 -8.37
N CYS A 23 22.96 6.89 -7.48
CA CYS A 23 22.55 6.29 -6.21
C CYS A 23 21.96 4.88 -6.35
N GLY A 24 21.32 4.55 -7.48
CA GLY A 24 20.77 3.21 -7.72
C GLY A 24 21.85 2.11 -7.60
N ASN A 25 23.00 2.31 -8.25
CA ASN A 25 24.10 1.34 -8.16
C ASN A 25 24.75 1.32 -6.77
N GLU A 26 24.78 2.45 -6.07
CA GLU A 26 25.30 2.54 -4.70
C GLU A 26 24.38 1.81 -3.70
N ILE A 27 23.07 1.98 -3.82
CA ILE A 27 22.06 1.25 -3.04
C ILE A 27 22.18 -0.25 -3.31
N ASP A 28 22.34 -0.67 -4.56
CA ASP A 28 22.52 -2.09 -4.93
C ASP A 28 23.76 -2.70 -4.27
N SER A 29 24.83 -1.93 -4.14
CA SER A 29 26.07 -2.39 -3.48
C SER A 29 25.97 -2.43 -1.95
N HIS A 30 25.08 -1.64 -1.33
CA HIS A 30 24.89 -1.55 0.12
C HIS A 30 23.58 -2.19 0.62
N ASP A 31 22.82 -2.86 -0.24
CA ASP A 31 21.48 -3.40 0.04
C ASP A 31 21.42 -4.22 1.35
N PHE A 32 22.41 -5.07 1.61
CA PHE A 32 22.44 -5.88 2.83
C PHE A 32 22.50 -5.02 4.11
N VAL A 33 23.30 -3.94 4.09
CA VAL A 33 23.45 -3.03 5.24
C VAL A 33 22.17 -2.24 5.44
N ILE A 34 21.62 -1.67 4.35
CA ILE A 34 20.37 -0.91 4.37
C ILE A 34 19.22 -1.76 4.91
N ARG A 35 19.06 -3.00 4.42
CA ARG A 35 18.04 -3.94 4.91
C ARG A 35 18.21 -4.23 6.39
N LYS A 36 19.43 -4.51 6.85
CA LYS A 36 19.71 -4.79 8.27
C LYS A 36 19.36 -3.61 9.17
N ASP A 37 19.61 -2.38 8.72
CA ASP A 37 19.32 -1.18 9.49
C ASP A 37 17.83 -0.86 9.51
N ILE A 38 17.13 -0.99 8.38
CA ILE A 38 15.66 -0.87 8.33
C ILE A 38 14.99 -1.88 9.25
N LEU A 39 15.46 -3.14 9.28
CA LEU A 39 14.91 -4.21 10.12
C LEU A 39 14.95 -3.90 11.62
N ARG A 40 15.78 -2.94 12.06
CA ARG A 40 15.79 -2.48 13.46
C ARG A 40 14.52 -1.71 13.83
N PHE A 41 13.86 -1.12 12.84
CA PHE A 41 12.71 -0.22 13.02
C PHE A 41 11.42 -0.77 12.39
N LEU A 42 11.53 -1.55 11.31
CA LEU A 42 10.41 -2.08 10.55
C LEU A 42 10.71 -3.50 10.04
N ASP A 43 9.92 -4.48 10.49
CA ASP A 43 9.92 -5.83 9.96
C ASP A 43 8.69 -6.02 9.07
N ALA A 44 8.87 -6.00 7.74
CA ALA A 44 7.76 -6.09 6.81
C ALA A 44 6.91 -7.36 6.98
N GLU A 45 7.49 -8.47 7.48
CA GLU A 45 6.73 -9.69 7.74
C GLU A 45 5.80 -9.57 8.94
N LYS A 46 6.08 -8.67 9.89
CA LYS A 46 5.29 -8.51 11.13
C LYS A 46 4.48 -7.21 11.17
N ASP A 47 5.01 -6.15 10.58
CA ASP A 47 4.52 -4.80 10.80
C ASP A 47 3.59 -4.30 9.68
N VAL A 48 3.63 -4.93 8.50
CA VAL A 48 2.74 -4.59 7.36
C VAL A 48 1.27 -4.82 7.69
N SER A 49 0.94 -5.88 8.43
CA SER A 49 -0.42 -6.11 8.88
C SER A 49 -0.46 -6.73 10.26
N VAL A 50 -1.37 -6.25 11.10
CA VAL A 50 -1.91 -7.07 12.18
C VAL A 50 -2.64 -8.28 11.60
N VAL A 51 -2.70 -9.37 12.37
CA VAL A 51 -3.35 -10.61 11.96
C VAL A 51 -4.62 -10.85 12.74
N LYS A 52 -5.53 -11.64 12.17
CA LYS A 52 -6.85 -11.90 12.72
C LYS A 52 -6.81 -12.48 14.14
N SER A 53 -5.91 -13.43 14.39
CA SER A 53 -5.74 -14.05 15.71
C SER A 53 -5.34 -13.09 16.83
N SER A 54 -4.87 -11.89 16.49
CA SER A 54 -4.47 -10.87 17.47
C SER A 54 -5.64 -10.09 18.06
N PHE A 55 -6.83 -10.18 17.46
CA PHE A 55 -7.98 -9.36 17.85
C PHE A 55 -9.27 -10.15 17.85
N LYS A 56 -10.27 -9.61 18.53
CA LYS A 56 -11.68 -10.02 18.48
C LYS A 56 -12.55 -8.80 18.18
N PRO A 57 -13.72 -8.98 17.55
CA PRO A 57 -14.70 -7.89 17.45
C PRO A 57 -15.01 -7.29 18.82
N GLY A 58 -14.96 -5.97 18.91
CA GLY A 58 -15.13 -5.21 20.16
C GLY A 58 -13.83 -4.84 20.89
N ASP A 59 -12.68 -5.43 20.52
CA ASP A 59 -11.39 -5.06 21.11
C ASP A 59 -11.08 -3.58 20.85
N VAL A 60 -10.48 -2.94 21.86
CA VAL A 60 -10.14 -1.51 21.84
C VAL A 60 -8.69 -1.32 21.42
N ILE A 61 -8.48 -0.51 20.38
CA ILE A 61 -7.16 -0.15 19.86
C ILE A 61 -6.92 1.34 20.04
N HIS A 62 -5.69 1.72 20.40
CA HIS A 62 -5.24 3.11 20.44
C HIS A 62 -4.64 3.54 19.10
N TYR A 63 -4.90 4.78 18.69
CA TYR A 63 -4.23 5.32 17.50
C TYR A 63 -2.73 5.48 17.74
N VAL A 64 -1.96 5.23 16.68
CA VAL A 64 -0.50 5.31 16.67
C VAL A 64 -0.03 6.73 16.98
N LEU A 65 -0.61 7.74 16.34
CA LEU A 65 -0.18 9.14 16.50
C LEU A 65 -0.88 9.90 17.64
N ASP A 66 -2.06 9.44 18.09
CA ASP A 66 -2.78 9.98 19.25
C ASP A 66 -3.27 8.86 20.17
N ARG A 67 -2.42 8.44 21.11
CA ARG A 67 -2.70 7.34 22.04
C ARG A 67 -3.85 7.61 23.00
N ARG A 68 -4.33 8.86 23.13
CA ARG A 68 -5.49 9.18 23.98
C ARG A 68 -6.82 8.81 23.31
N ARG A 69 -6.79 8.58 22.00
CA ARG A 69 -7.96 8.22 21.21
C ARG A 69 -7.96 6.72 20.94
N THR A 70 -9.16 6.17 20.84
CA THR A 70 -9.38 4.74 20.63
C THR A 70 -10.38 4.46 19.51
N LEU A 71 -10.29 3.24 18.96
CA LEU A 71 -11.19 2.65 17.98
C LEU A 71 -11.53 1.23 18.44
N ASN A 72 -12.78 0.82 18.25
CA ASN A 72 -13.18 -0.57 18.44
C ASN A 72 -13.01 -1.35 17.13
N ILE A 73 -12.52 -2.58 17.22
CA ILE A 73 -12.47 -3.49 16.08
C ILE A 73 -13.89 -3.90 15.69
N SER A 74 -14.34 -3.49 14.51
CA SER A 74 -15.64 -3.89 13.97
C SER A 74 -15.63 -5.33 13.47
N HIS A 75 -16.81 -5.94 13.33
CA HIS A 75 -16.94 -7.26 12.72
C HIS A 75 -16.42 -7.27 11.27
N ASN A 76 -16.72 -6.22 10.50
CA ASN A 76 -16.27 -6.09 9.11
C ASN A 76 -14.74 -6.00 9.04
N LEU A 77 -14.12 -5.13 9.84
CA LEU A 77 -12.66 -5.01 9.89
C LEU A 77 -12.02 -6.34 10.31
N HIS A 78 -12.50 -6.97 11.38
CA HIS A 78 -11.98 -8.27 11.83
C HIS A 78 -12.11 -9.36 10.77
N SER A 79 -13.22 -9.40 10.03
CA SER A 79 -13.43 -10.39 8.96
C SER A 79 -12.42 -10.26 7.80
N LEU A 80 -11.91 -9.04 7.59
CA LEU A 80 -10.94 -8.68 6.57
C LEU A 80 -9.49 -8.72 7.06
N LEU A 81 -9.24 -8.99 8.35
CA LEU A 81 -7.88 -9.19 8.83
C LEU A 81 -7.29 -10.47 8.23
N PRO A 82 -6.02 -10.44 7.77
CA PRO A 82 -5.39 -11.63 7.23
C PRO A 82 -5.04 -12.62 8.35
N GLU A 83 -5.13 -13.92 8.07
CA GLU A 83 -4.72 -14.97 9.02
C GLU A 83 -3.20 -14.96 9.25
N VAL A 84 -2.43 -14.62 8.22
CA VAL A 84 -0.98 -14.45 8.26
C VAL A 84 -0.60 -13.20 7.48
N SER A 85 0.49 -12.54 7.88
CA SER A 85 0.97 -11.34 7.17
C SER A 85 1.13 -11.61 5.66
N PRO A 86 0.63 -10.71 4.78
CA PRO A 86 0.78 -10.86 3.33
C PRO A 86 2.22 -10.93 2.84
N MET A 87 3.17 -10.43 3.63
CA MET A 87 4.61 -10.40 3.31
C MET A 87 5.39 -11.56 3.92
N LYS A 88 4.76 -12.43 4.73
CA LYS A 88 5.45 -13.54 5.38
C LYS A 88 6.12 -14.46 4.36
N ASN A 89 7.42 -14.70 4.53
CA ASN A 89 8.26 -15.52 3.63
C ASN A 89 8.20 -15.08 2.15
N ARG A 90 7.91 -13.80 1.85
CA ARG A 90 7.90 -13.28 0.47
C ARG A 90 9.23 -12.60 0.15
N ARG A 91 9.80 -12.94 -1.00
CA ARG A 91 10.99 -12.29 -1.56
C ARG A 91 10.81 -12.17 -3.06
N PHE A 92 11.16 -11.00 -3.59
CA PHE A 92 11.03 -10.65 -5.01
C PHE A 92 12.40 -10.22 -5.53
N LYS A 93 12.72 -10.49 -6.80
CA LYS A 93 14.05 -10.16 -7.34
C LYS A 93 14.10 -8.71 -7.79
N THR A 94 13.02 -8.22 -8.39
CA THR A 94 12.84 -6.83 -8.80
C THR A 94 11.54 -6.29 -8.22
N CYS A 95 11.52 -5.02 -7.82
CA CYS A 95 10.29 -4.36 -7.44
C CYS A 95 10.23 -2.95 -8.03
N ALA A 96 9.04 -2.43 -8.26
CA ALA A 96 8.84 -1.02 -8.60
C ALA A 96 7.99 -0.36 -7.51
N VAL A 97 8.47 0.74 -6.94
CA VAL A 97 7.70 1.61 -6.05
C VAL A 97 7.28 2.83 -6.84
N VAL A 98 6.01 2.90 -7.22
CA VAL A 98 5.47 3.93 -8.09
C VAL A 98 4.75 4.98 -7.25
N GLY A 99 5.31 6.18 -7.24
CA GLY A 99 4.71 7.39 -6.69
C GLY A 99 3.65 7.98 -7.63
N ASN A 100 3.01 9.06 -7.19
CA ASN A 100 1.95 9.73 -7.96
C ASN A 100 2.41 11.09 -8.53
N SER A 101 3.71 11.28 -8.75
CA SER A 101 4.25 12.52 -9.31
C SER A 101 3.89 12.67 -10.79
N GLY A 102 3.58 13.89 -11.22
CA GLY A 102 3.32 14.23 -12.62
C GLY A 102 4.52 14.03 -13.55
N ILE A 103 5.73 13.78 -13.02
CA ILE A 103 6.91 13.42 -13.83
C ILE A 103 6.71 12.13 -14.65
N LEU A 104 5.72 11.31 -14.28
CA LEU A 104 5.40 10.09 -15.02
C LEU A 104 4.61 10.36 -16.30
N LEU A 105 3.97 11.51 -16.44
CA LEU A 105 3.18 11.83 -17.63
C LEU A 105 4.09 11.92 -18.87
N ASP A 106 3.66 11.27 -19.96
CA ASP A 106 4.38 11.17 -21.23
C ASP A 106 5.77 10.51 -21.11
N SER A 107 5.99 9.71 -20.07
CA SER A 107 7.27 9.02 -19.83
C SER A 107 7.40 7.71 -20.60
N GLY A 108 6.28 7.06 -20.96
CA GLY A 108 6.29 5.73 -21.57
C GLY A 108 6.83 4.61 -20.66
N CYS A 109 6.96 4.86 -19.35
CA CYS A 109 7.54 3.91 -18.39
C CYS A 109 6.66 2.69 -18.08
N GLY A 110 5.43 2.61 -18.59
CA GLY A 110 4.44 1.63 -18.14
C GLY A 110 4.88 0.18 -18.32
N ASN A 111 5.46 -0.14 -19.48
CA ASN A 111 5.98 -1.48 -19.78
C ASN A 111 7.18 -1.86 -18.88
N GLU A 112 8.04 -0.89 -18.53
CA GLU A 112 9.17 -1.12 -17.64
C GLU A 112 8.67 -1.40 -16.21
N ILE A 113 7.72 -0.60 -15.72
CA ILE A 113 7.10 -0.80 -14.41
C ILE A 113 6.47 -2.21 -14.33
N ASP A 114 5.67 -2.59 -15.33
CA ASP A 114 4.98 -3.87 -15.38
C ASP A 114 5.91 -5.08 -15.54
N SER A 115 7.18 -4.87 -15.90
CA SER A 115 8.19 -5.93 -15.98
C SER A 115 8.77 -6.37 -14.63
N HIS A 116 8.46 -5.66 -13.53
CA HIS A 116 8.96 -5.97 -12.19
C HIS A 116 8.18 -7.11 -11.52
N ASP A 117 8.84 -7.94 -10.71
CA ASP A 117 8.20 -9.07 -10.02
C ASP A 117 7.15 -8.61 -8.97
N PHE A 118 7.26 -7.37 -8.49
CA PHE A 118 6.37 -6.82 -7.46
C PHE A 118 6.23 -5.31 -7.59
N VAL A 119 5.01 -4.82 -7.80
CA VAL A 119 4.71 -3.39 -7.98
C VAL A 119 3.97 -2.83 -6.77
N ILE A 120 4.55 -1.82 -6.13
CA ILE A 120 4.00 -1.08 -5.00
C ILE A 120 3.47 0.26 -5.50
N ARG A 121 2.21 0.59 -5.19
CA ARG A 121 1.55 1.84 -5.59
C ARG A 121 0.96 2.59 -4.42
N CYS A 122 0.75 3.89 -4.61
CA CYS A 122 0.28 4.79 -3.55
C CYS A 122 -1.17 5.26 -3.75
N ASN A 123 -1.95 5.22 -2.66
CA ASN A 123 -3.23 5.91 -2.51
C ASN A 123 -4.29 5.62 -3.60
N LEU A 124 -4.41 4.38 -4.07
CA LEU A 124 -5.38 3.96 -5.10
C LEU A 124 -5.39 4.85 -6.35
N ALA A 125 -4.23 5.34 -6.79
CA ALA A 125 -4.13 6.11 -8.03
C ALA A 125 -4.78 5.37 -9.23
N PRO A 126 -5.43 6.12 -10.15
CA PRO A 126 -5.99 5.57 -11.38
C PRO A 126 -4.85 5.06 -12.28
N LEU A 127 -5.13 3.99 -13.03
CA LEU A 127 -4.15 3.35 -13.92
C LEU A 127 -4.59 3.36 -15.38
N SER A 128 -5.86 3.01 -15.65
CA SER A 128 -6.34 2.75 -17.03
C SER A 128 -6.09 3.90 -18.01
N GLU A 129 -6.25 5.14 -17.57
CA GLU A 129 -6.07 6.34 -18.42
C GLU A 129 -4.59 6.76 -18.56
N PHE A 130 -3.69 6.17 -17.77
CA PHE A 130 -2.26 6.46 -17.74
C PHE A 130 -1.40 5.22 -18.03
N ALA A 131 -2.00 4.15 -18.55
CA ALA A 131 -1.37 2.83 -18.61
C ALA A 131 -0.05 2.81 -19.40
N GLU A 132 0.07 3.66 -20.43
CA GLU A 132 1.31 3.82 -21.21
C GLU A 132 2.48 4.31 -20.36
N ASP A 133 2.20 5.19 -19.41
CA ASP A 133 3.18 5.84 -18.55
C ASP A 133 3.44 5.06 -17.26
N VAL A 134 2.36 4.56 -16.64
CA VAL A 134 2.44 4.02 -15.28
C VAL A 134 2.21 2.53 -15.20
N GLY A 135 1.80 1.86 -16.28
CA GLY A 135 1.50 0.44 -16.32
C GLY A 135 0.21 0.06 -15.58
N MET A 136 -0.15 -1.22 -15.63
CA MET A 136 -1.37 -1.77 -15.03
C MET A 136 -1.12 -2.69 -13.83
N SER A 137 0.12 -3.17 -13.63
CA SER A 137 0.48 -4.10 -12.55
C SER A 137 0.50 -3.40 -11.19
N SER A 138 -0.02 -4.06 -10.16
CA SER A 138 -0.07 -3.50 -8.81
C SER A 138 -0.26 -4.63 -7.81
N ASP A 139 0.78 -5.08 -7.14
CA ASP A 139 0.73 -6.18 -6.15
C ASP A 139 0.43 -5.71 -4.73
N PHE A 140 0.86 -4.49 -4.41
CA PHE A 140 0.65 -3.84 -3.12
C PHE A 140 0.26 -2.39 -3.33
N ILE A 141 -0.88 -1.99 -2.80
CA ILE A 141 -1.37 -0.62 -2.96
C ILE A 141 -1.82 -0.06 -1.62
N THR A 142 -1.38 1.16 -1.32
CA THR A 142 -1.85 1.87 -0.13
C THR A 142 -3.17 2.57 -0.39
N MET A 143 -3.98 2.74 0.64
CA MET A 143 -5.18 3.57 0.61
C MET A 143 -5.32 4.33 1.91
N ASN A 144 -4.78 5.56 1.96
CA ASN A 144 -5.09 6.46 3.04
C ASN A 144 -6.62 6.73 3.10
N PRO A 145 -7.29 6.67 4.26
CA PRO A 145 -8.73 6.90 4.36
C PRO A 145 -9.20 8.26 3.79
N SER A 146 -8.33 9.26 3.71
CA SER A 146 -8.63 10.55 3.08
C SER A 146 -8.88 10.47 1.56
N VAL A 147 -8.44 9.39 0.89
CA VAL A 147 -8.73 9.14 -0.54
C VAL A 147 -10.24 9.12 -0.80
N ILE A 148 -11.02 8.56 0.13
CA ILE A 148 -12.48 8.49 -0.01
C ILE A 148 -13.09 9.89 -0.13
N GLN A 149 -12.63 10.84 0.69
CA GLN A 149 -13.11 12.21 0.64
C GLN A 149 -12.57 12.98 -0.57
N ARG A 150 -11.30 12.77 -0.93
CA ARG A 150 -10.59 13.57 -1.95
C ARG A 150 -10.88 13.13 -3.38
N ALA A 151 -10.94 11.82 -3.62
CA ALA A 151 -11.07 11.25 -4.96
C ALA A 151 -12.47 10.68 -5.25
N TYR A 152 -13.24 10.33 -4.20
CA TYR A 152 -14.55 9.68 -4.34
C TYR A 152 -15.67 10.45 -3.63
N GLY A 153 -15.52 11.77 -3.47
CA GLY A 153 -16.57 12.67 -2.98
C GLY A 153 -17.08 12.39 -1.56
N GLY A 154 -16.44 11.50 -0.79
CA GLY A 154 -16.96 10.99 0.48
C GLY A 154 -18.14 10.03 0.31
N PHE A 155 -18.27 9.38 -0.86
CA PHE A 155 -19.38 8.48 -1.22
C PHE A 155 -20.77 9.12 -1.10
N LYS A 156 -20.85 10.43 -1.37
CA LYS A 156 -22.11 11.19 -1.40
C LYS A 156 -23.04 10.71 -2.52
N ASN A 157 -22.46 10.26 -3.64
CA ASN A 157 -23.20 9.86 -4.83
C ASN A 157 -22.89 8.40 -5.16
N GLU A 158 -23.86 7.69 -5.76
CA GLU A 158 -23.69 6.27 -6.08
C GLU A 158 -22.61 6.03 -7.14
N SER A 159 -22.49 6.94 -8.12
CA SER A 159 -21.44 6.84 -9.16
C SER A 159 -20.02 6.82 -8.57
N ASP A 160 -19.77 7.56 -7.48
CA ASP A 160 -18.45 7.53 -6.83
C ASP A 160 -18.20 6.19 -6.13
N ARG A 161 -19.25 5.58 -5.56
CA ARG A 161 -19.16 4.24 -4.96
C ARG A 161 -18.91 3.18 -6.03
N GLU A 162 -19.60 3.26 -7.16
CA GLU A 162 -19.41 2.35 -8.29
C GLU A 162 -17.99 2.45 -8.85
N LYS A 163 -17.48 3.67 -9.09
CA LYS A 163 -16.09 3.90 -9.51
C LYS A 163 -15.09 3.32 -8.52
N PHE A 164 -15.34 3.48 -7.22
CA PHE A 164 -14.49 2.92 -6.18
C PHE A 164 -14.51 1.40 -6.17
N VAL A 165 -15.69 0.78 -6.26
CA VAL A 165 -15.86 -0.67 -6.34
C VAL A 165 -15.16 -1.23 -7.59
N GLN A 166 -15.31 -0.58 -8.74
CA GLN A 166 -14.59 -0.93 -9.97
C GLN A 166 -13.07 -0.87 -9.76
N ARG A 167 -12.56 0.20 -9.15
CA ARG A 167 -11.13 0.35 -8.87
C ARG A 167 -10.60 -0.76 -7.95
N LEU A 168 -11.37 -1.16 -6.94
CA LEU A 168 -11.02 -2.25 -6.04
C LEU A 168 -11.11 -3.62 -6.73
N ALA A 169 -12.10 -3.83 -7.60
CA ALA A 169 -12.25 -5.07 -8.36
C ALA A 169 -11.03 -5.33 -9.27
N MET A 170 -10.45 -4.27 -9.84
CA MET A 170 -9.23 -4.36 -10.66
C MET A 170 -7.98 -4.80 -9.87
N LEU A 171 -7.98 -4.72 -8.54
CA LEU A 171 -6.84 -5.18 -7.73
C LEU A 171 -6.71 -6.70 -7.68
N ASN A 172 -7.78 -7.45 -7.95
CA ASN A 172 -7.80 -8.91 -8.12
C ASN A 172 -6.61 -9.72 -7.52
N GLY A 173 -6.58 -9.88 -6.21
CA GLY A 173 -5.58 -10.65 -5.47
C GLY A 173 -4.45 -9.81 -4.88
N SER A 174 -4.36 -8.52 -5.20
CA SER A 174 -3.37 -7.61 -4.64
C SER A 174 -3.64 -7.24 -3.19
N VAL A 175 -2.60 -6.76 -2.52
CA VAL A 175 -2.67 -6.30 -1.14
C VAL A 175 -3.17 -4.85 -1.10
N LEU A 176 -4.28 -4.60 -0.43
CA LEU A 176 -4.78 -3.26 -0.12
C LEU A 176 -4.39 -2.90 1.31
N TRP A 177 -3.40 -2.02 1.45
CA TRP A 177 -2.87 -1.59 2.73
C TRP A 177 -3.57 -0.32 3.21
N ILE A 178 -4.32 -0.44 4.30
CA ILE A 178 -5.17 0.63 4.84
C ILE A 178 -4.63 1.04 6.22
N PRO A 179 -4.04 2.25 6.37
CA PRO A 179 -3.55 2.76 7.65
C PRO A 179 -4.68 3.20 8.59
N ALA A 180 -5.57 2.25 8.97
CA ALA A 180 -6.78 2.51 9.75
C ALA A 180 -6.52 3.01 11.18
N PHE A 181 -5.35 2.67 11.74
CA PHE A 181 -5.01 2.97 13.14
C PHE A 181 -4.00 4.12 13.29
N MET A 182 -3.64 4.79 12.20
CA MET A 182 -2.58 5.80 12.23
C MET A 182 -3.03 7.12 12.87
N VAL A 183 -4.14 7.66 12.36
CA VAL A 183 -4.72 8.95 12.79
C VAL A 183 -6.22 8.83 12.99
N LYS A 184 -6.75 9.60 13.93
CA LYS A 184 -8.20 9.73 14.11
C LYS A 184 -8.83 10.49 12.94
N GLY A 185 -10.08 10.15 12.59
CA GLY A 185 -10.93 10.83 11.61
C GLY A 185 -11.19 10.02 10.34
N GLY A 186 -10.51 8.89 10.15
CA GLY A 186 -10.66 8.03 8.98
C GLY A 186 -11.56 6.81 9.21
N GLU A 187 -12.08 6.60 10.43
CA GLU A 187 -12.70 5.34 10.85
C GLU A 187 -13.92 5.01 9.99
N LYS A 188 -14.76 6.03 9.77
CA LYS A 188 -15.98 5.90 8.98
C LYS A 188 -15.68 5.51 7.54
N HIS A 189 -14.63 6.10 6.96
CA HIS A 189 -14.20 5.77 5.60
C HIS A 189 -13.67 4.34 5.52
N VAL A 190 -12.86 3.91 6.50
CA VAL A 190 -12.37 2.54 6.57
C VAL A 190 -13.54 1.56 6.67
N GLU A 191 -14.52 1.83 7.52
CA GLU A 191 -15.69 0.96 7.69
C GLU A 191 -16.51 0.86 6.40
N TRP A 192 -16.74 1.98 5.69
CA TRP A 192 -17.40 1.97 4.39
C TRP A 192 -16.63 1.16 3.34
N VAL A 193 -15.30 1.29 3.29
CA VAL A 193 -14.48 0.48 2.38
C VAL A 193 -14.62 -1.01 2.69
N ASN A 194 -14.52 -1.37 3.98
CA ASN A 194 -14.66 -2.75 4.42
C ASN A 194 -16.03 -3.33 4.04
N GLU A 195 -17.10 -2.57 4.27
CA GLU A 195 -18.47 -2.95 3.90
C GLU A 195 -18.58 -3.17 2.39
N LEU A 196 -18.04 -2.26 1.56
CA LEU A 196 -18.08 -2.41 0.10
C LEU A 196 -17.31 -3.63 -0.39
N ILE A 197 -16.14 -3.93 0.20
CA ILE A 197 -15.36 -5.13 -0.13
C ILE A 197 -16.17 -6.40 0.15
N LEU A 198 -16.78 -6.48 1.34
CA LEU A 198 -17.55 -7.65 1.78
C LEU A 198 -18.83 -7.81 0.96
N LYS A 199 -19.60 -6.73 0.79
CA LYS A 199 -20.87 -6.72 0.05
C LYS A 199 -20.69 -7.15 -1.41
N ASN A 200 -19.62 -6.69 -2.05
CA ASN A 200 -19.33 -6.99 -3.46
C ASN A 200 -18.43 -8.23 -3.64
N LYS A 201 -18.05 -8.91 -2.54
CA LYS A 201 -17.18 -10.09 -2.55
C LYS A 201 -15.88 -9.87 -3.34
N LEU A 202 -15.28 -8.69 -3.17
CA LEU A 202 -14.10 -8.29 -3.93
C LEU A 202 -12.90 -9.15 -3.53
N LYS A 203 -12.17 -9.65 -4.53
CA LYS A 203 -10.96 -10.44 -4.34
C LYS A 203 -9.78 -9.51 -4.05
N VAL A 204 -9.73 -8.94 -2.86
CA VAL A 204 -8.62 -8.09 -2.41
C VAL A 204 -8.10 -8.59 -1.07
N ARG A 205 -6.78 -8.59 -0.88
CA ARG A 205 -6.17 -8.97 0.40
C ARG A 205 -5.92 -7.72 1.22
N THR A 206 -6.74 -7.46 2.22
CA THR A 206 -6.57 -6.30 3.09
C THR A 206 -5.43 -6.49 4.09
N ALA A 207 -4.70 -5.40 4.35
CA ALA A 207 -3.63 -5.32 5.33
C ALA A 207 -3.78 -4.03 6.15
N TYR A 208 -3.63 -4.13 7.47
CA TYR A 208 -3.77 -2.99 8.38
C TYR A 208 -2.53 -2.89 9.26
N PRO A 209 -1.73 -1.82 9.14
CA PRO A 209 -0.41 -1.77 9.76
C PRO A 209 -0.45 -1.98 11.27
N SER A 210 0.60 -2.64 11.76
CA SER A 210 0.82 -2.84 13.18
C SER A 210 0.99 -1.53 13.93
N LEU A 211 0.53 -1.50 15.18
CA LEU A 211 0.72 -0.38 16.10
C LEU A 211 2.21 -0.13 16.43
N ARG A 212 3.11 -1.07 16.09
CA ARG A 212 4.56 -0.91 16.26
C ARG A 212 5.18 0.06 15.27
N LEU A 213 4.48 0.41 14.17
CA LEU A 213 4.97 1.38 13.17
C LEU A 213 5.23 2.78 13.74
N VAL A 214 4.78 3.10 14.96
CA VAL A 214 5.05 4.39 15.63
C VAL A 214 6.54 4.75 15.60
N HIS A 215 7.43 3.76 15.78
CA HIS A 215 8.88 4.00 15.81
C HIS A 215 9.48 4.27 14.42
N ALA A 216 8.90 3.71 13.36
CA ALA A 216 9.35 3.94 11.99
C ALA A 216 8.94 5.32 11.43
N VAL A 217 7.87 5.93 11.97
CA VAL A 217 7.31 7.20 11.48
C VAL A 217 7.79 8.42 12.29
N ARG A 218 8.47 8.19 13.43
CA ARG A 218 9.02 9.24 14.31
C ARG A 218 10.55 9.37 14.24
N GLY A 219 11.20 8.68 13.29
CA GLY A 219 12.63 8.81 13.01
C GLY A 219 12.95 10.15 12.36
#